data_AF-A0A260RUK9-F1
#
_entry.id   AF-A0A260RUK9-F1
#
_cell.length_a   1.000
_cell.length_b   1.000
_cell.length_c   1.000
_cell.angle_alpha   90.00
_cell.angle_beta   90.00
_cell.angle_gamma   90.00
#
_symmetry.space_group_name_H-M   'P 1'
#
loop_
_entity.id
_entity.type
_entity.pdbx_description
1 polymer ?
#
loop_
_entity_poly.entity_id
_entity_poly.type
_entity_poly.pdbx_seq_one_letter_code
_entity_poly.pdbx_strand_id
1 'polypeptide(L)'
;MSAALCMVALSSVTGCGYEMTSTDTGSGISRDVQEARDGFLETPGMAELFDDLYGQGIGTTVNEVFALGIYIPGFCETRAQQGLSEEEAVAEVTDSLGATYEKGTGEPWAEPIVQAAEQHVCQ
;
A
#
# COMPACT_ATOMS: atom_id res chain seq x y z
N MET A 1 -34.37 3.37 60.53
CA MET A 1 -33.33 4.23 61.11
C MET A 1 -32.00 3.70 60.61
N SER A 2 -31.40 4.31 59.58
CA SER A 2 -30.18 5.15 59.66
C SER A 2 -29.10 4.57 60.60
N ALA A 3 -27.83 4.46 60.26
CA ALA A 3 -27.01 4.74 59.09
C ALA A 3 -25.64 4.07 59.38
N ALA A 4 -24.80 3.80 58.38
CA ALA A 4 -23.37 4.16 58.40
C ALA A 4 -22.66 3.60 57.16
N LEU A 5 -22.02 4.54 56.46
CA LEU A 5 -21.09 4.33 55.36
C LEU A 5 -19.79 3.68 55.85
N CYS A 6 -19.17 2.88 54.99
CA CYS A 6 -17.72 2.84 54.85
C CYS A 6 -17.37 2.71 53.37
N MET A 7 -16.94 3.82 52.77
CA MET A 7 -16.25 3.84 51.48
C MET A 7 -14.91 3.12 51.65
N VAL A 8 -14.69 2.07 50.86
CA VAL A 8 -13.35 1.61 50.51
C VAL A 8 -13.31 1.51 48.99
N ALA A 9 -12.81 2.57 48.38
CA ALA A 9 -12.21 2.46 47.06
C ALA A 9 -10.86 1.76 47.23
N LEU A 10 -10.58 0.74 46.43
CA LEU A 10 -9.39 0.69 45.58
C LEU A 10 -9.40 -0.61 44.76
N SER A 11 -9.57 -0.41 43.45
CA SER A 11 -8.80 -1.04 42.37
C SER A 11 -8.46 -2.53 42.48
N SER A 12 -9.18 -3.32 41.69
CA SER A 12 -8.57 -4.32 40.83
C SER A 12 -9.58 -4.73 39.77
N VAL A 13 -9.64 -3.92 38.71
CA VAL A 13 -10.10 -4.42 37.42
C VAL A 13 -9.13 -5.55 37.12
N THR A 14 -9.63 -6.79 37.14
CA THR A 14 -8.93 -7.92 36.53
C THR A 14 -8.93 -7.67 35.03
N GLY A 15 -8.07 -6.73 34.60
CA GLY A 15 -7.62 -6.69 33.25
C GLY A 15 -6.90 -8.02 33.05
N CYS A 16 -7.45 -8.85 32.17
CA CYS A 16 -6.61 -9.76 31.41
C CYS A 16 -5.61 -8.87 30.68
N GLY A 17 -4.53 -8.51 31.38
CA GLY A 17 -3.31 -8.06 30.76
C GLY A 17 -2.84 -9.24 29.95
N TYR A 18 -3.31 -9.30 28.71
CA TYR A 18 -2.40 -9.67 27.66
C TYR A 18 -1.21 -8.74 27.88
N GLU A 19 -0.11 -9.31 28.39
CA GLU A 19 1.20 -8.82 28.02
C GLU A 19 1.18 -8.78 26.50
N MET A 20 0.79 -7.62 25.97
CA MET A 20 1.23 -7.18 24.68
C MET A 20 2.71 -6.93 24.90
N THR A 21 3.48 -8.03 24.91
CA THR A 21 4.81 -8.00 24.33
C THR A 21 4.62 -7.19 23.06
N SER A 22 5.10 -5.96 23.07
CA SER A 22 5.28 -5.17 21.87
C SER A 22 6.27 -5.97 21.03
N THR A 23 5.76 -6.99 20.36
CA THR A 23 6.33 -7.51 19.14
C THR A 23 6.18 -6.34 18.20
N ASP A 24 7.24 -5.53 18.18
CA ASP A 24 7.74 -4.86 17.00
C ASP A 24 6.91 -5.27 15.76
N THR A 25 5.84 -4.53 15.47
CA THR A 25 5.18 -4.57 14.16
C THR A 25 6.04 -3.76 13.18
N GLY A 26 7.35 -3.96 13.26
CA GLY A 26 8.33 -3.55 12.27
C GLY A 26 8.28 -4.52 11.09
N SER A 27 7.12 -4.68 10.47
CA SER A 27 7.08 -4.94 9.03
C SER A 27 7.42 -3.62 8.32
N GLY A 28 8.55 -3.02 8.70
CA GLY A 28 9.05 -1.81 8.10
C GLY A 28 9.46 -2.16 6.68
N ILE A 29 8.94 -1.40 5.71
CA ILE A 29 9.46 -1.38 4.35
C ILE A 29 10.99 -1.38 4.45
N SER A 30 11.68 -2.27 3.74
CA SER A 30 13.14 -2.33 3.82
C SER A 30 13.72 -0.97 3.43
N ARG A 31 14.84 -0.58 4.04
CA ARG A 31 15.46 0.72 3.77
C ARG A 31 15.68 0.95 2.27
N ASP A 32 16.09 -0.08 1.55
CA ASP A 32 16.38 0.02 0.11
C ASP A 32 15.10 0.23 -0.71
N VAL A 33 13.97 -0.35 -0.29
CA VAL A 33 12.66 -0.11 -0.90
C VAL A 33 12.17 1.31 -0.59
N GLN A 34 12.38 1.80 0.64
CA GLN A 34 12.08 3.19 0.99
C GLN A 34 12.91 4.17 0.15
N GLU A 35 14.22 3.94 0.03
CA GLU A 35 15.11 4.78 -0.78
C GLU A 35 14.70 4.78 -2.26
N ALA A 36 14.28 3.63 -2.80
CA ALA A 36 13.74 3.55 -4.15
C ALA A 36 12.44 4.35 -4.31
N ARG A 37 11.53 4.29 -3.33
CA ARG A 37 10.27 5.06 -3.33
C ARG A 37 10.55 6.56 -3.27
N ASP A 38 11.49 6.96 -2.41
CA ASP A 38 11.91 8.35 -2.22
C ASP A 38 12.38 8.99 -3.54
N GLY A 39 12.98 8.20 -4.43
CA GLY A 39 13.40 8.62 -5.77
C GLY A 39 12.28 9.05 -6.72
N PHE A 40 11.02 8.79 -6.39
CA PHE A 40 9.86 9.11 -7.23
C PHE A 40 8.86 10.07 -6.57
N LEU A 41 9.15 10.54 -5.34
CA LEU A 41 8.23 11.42 -4.59
C LEU A 41 8.07 12.82 -5.19
N GLU A 42 8.96 13.23 -6.09
CA GLU A 42 8.82 14.48 -6.84
C GLU A 42 7.63 14.43 -7.82
N THR A 43 7.20 13.23 -8.22
CA THR A 43 6.03 13.03 -9.08
C THR A 43 4.76 13.06 -8.22
N PRO A 44 3.79 13.96 -8.51
CA PRO A 44 2.53 14.02 -7.78
C PRO A 44 1.80 12.68 -7.75
N GLY A 45 1.28 12.31 -6.57
CA GLY A 45 0.48 11.09 -6.38
C GLY A 45 1.27 9.79 -6.26
N MET A 46 2.58 9.79 -6.55
CA MET A 46 3.38 8.57 -6.47
C MET A 46 3.59 8.09 -5.03
N ALA A 47 3.67 9.00 -4.05
CA ALA A 47 3.71 8.65 -2.63
C ALA A 47 2.51 7.77 -2.24
N GLU A 48 1.31 8.26 -2.52
CA GLU A 48 0.04 7.64 -2.20
C GLU A 48 -0.15 6.34 -2.97
N LEU A 49 0.24 6.31 -4.25
CA LEU A 49 0.25 5.07 -5.05
C LEU A 49 1.12 3.99 -4.41
N PHE A 50 2.33 4.31 -3.99
CA PHE A 50 3.20 3.31 -3.36
C PHE A 50 2.68 2.84 -2.00
N ASP A 51 2.08 3.74 -1.22
CA ASP A 51 1.47 3.36 0.07
C ASP A 51 0.27 2.43 -0.12
N ASP A 52 -0.60 2.72 -1.09
CA ASP A 52 -1.76 1.89 -1.38
C ASP A 52 -1.34 0.50 -1.90
N LEU A 53 -0.43 0.46 -2.88
CA LEU A 53 0.07 -0.79 -3.44
C LEU A 53 0.83 -1.65 -2.41
N TYR A 54 1.62 -1.02 -1.52
CA TYR A 54 2.32 -1.75 -0.46
C TYR A 54 1.35 -2.45 0.49
N GLY A 55 0.21 -1.82 0.81
CA GLY A 55 -0.87 -2.44 1.59
C GLY A 55 -1.49 -3.67 0.93
N GLN A 56 -1.37 -3.78 -0.39
CA GLN A 56 -1.85 -4.89 -1.20
C GLN A 56 -0.75 -5.93 -1.52
N GLY A 57 0.45 -5.76 -0.98
CA GLY A 57 1.60 -6.65 -1.23
C GLY A 57 2.31 -6.39 -2.56
N ILE A 58 2.09 -5.24 -3.20
CA ILE A 58 2.70 -4.80 -4.46
C ILE A 58 3.75 -3.71 -4.16
N GLY A 59 4.86 -3.67 -4.89
CA GLY A 59 5.93 -2.69 -4.60
C GLY A 59 6.68 -3.02 -3.31
N THR A 60 6.79 -4.30 -2.96
CA THR A 60 7.48 -4.79 -1.77
C THR A 60 8.96 -5.03 -2.02
N THR A 61 9.38 -5.01 -3.29
CA THR A 61 10.78 -5.10 -3.71
C THR A 61 11.25 -3.84 -4.42
N VAL A 62 12.57 -3.61 -4.41
CA VAL A 62 13.19 -2.48 -5.10
C VAL A 62 12.88 -2.51 -6.60
N ASN A 63 12.88 -3.70 -7.21
CA ASN A 63 12.60 -3.87 -8.63
C ASN A 63 11.16 -3.48 -8.99
N GLU A 64 10.19 -3.85 -8.17
CA GLU A 64 8.79 -3.48 -8.35
C GLU A 64 8.57 -1.97 -8.23
N VAL A 65 9.18 -1.35 -7.22
CA VAL A 65 9.11 0.11 -7.02
C VAL A 65 9.70 0.86 -8.23
N PHE A 66 10.86 0.43 -8.73
CA PHE A 66 11.45 1.05 -9.93
C PHE A 66 10.58 0.85 -11.17
N ALA A 67 10.04 -0.35 -11.36
CA ALA A 67 9.17 -0.63 -12.50
C ALA A 67 7.92 0.26 -12.48
N LEU A 68 7.25 0.37 -11.32
CA LEU A 68 6.11 1.26 -11.12
C LEU A 68 6.48 2.74 -11.31
N GLY A 69 7.56 3.19 -10.67
CA GLY A 69 7.97 4.60 -10.69
C GLY A 69 8.31 5.13 -12.08
N ILE A 70 8.89 4.29 -12.93
CA ILE A 70 9.21 4.64 -14.32
C ILE A 70 7.97 4.54 -15.22
N TYR A 71 7.14 3.54 -15.00
CA TYR A 71 6.06 3.20 -15.93
C TYR A 71 4.78 4.03 -15.73
N ILE A 72 4.35 4.22 -14.48
CA ILE A 72 3.01 4.80 -14.18
C ILE A 72 2.81 6.21 -14.76
N PRO A 73 3.78 7.14 -14.69
CA PRO A 73 3.59 8.47 -15.27
C PRO A 73 3.26 8.41 -16.78
N GLY A 74 4.00 7.60 -17.54
CA GLY A 74 3.77 7.42 -18.98
C GLY A 74 2.48 6.65 -19.29
N PHE A 75 2.09 5.71 -18.43
CA PHE A 75 0.78 5.08 -18.50
C PHE A 75 -0.36 6.09 -18.34
N CYS A 76 -0.29 6.99 -17.35
CA CYS A 76 -1.32 8.01 -17.13
C CYS A 76 -1.42 9.00 -18.31
N GLU A 77 -0.29 9.42 -18.89
CA GLU A 77 -0.30 10.24 -20.11
C GLU A 77 -0.98 9.52 -21.28
N THR A 78 -0.68 8.22 -21.45
CA THR A 78 -1.28 7.38 -22.50
C THR A 78 -2.78 7.17 -22.28
N ARG A 79 -3.19 6.92 -21.03
CA ARG A 79 -4.57 6.76 -20.60
C ARG A 79 -5.42 7.98 -20.96
N ALA A 80 -4.91 9.17 -20.66
CA ALA A 80 -5.58 10.44 -20.96
C ALA A 80 -5.68 10.73 -22.47
N GLN A 81 -4.66 10.36 -23.26
CA GLN A 81 -4.62 10.61 -24.70
C GLN A 81 -5.45 9.64 -25.53
N GLN A 82 -5.42 8.35 -25.17
CA GLN A 82 -6.06 7.29 -25.95
C GLN A 82 -7.48 6.96 -25.46
N GLY A 83 -7.83 7.37 -24.23
CA GLY A 83 -9.16 7.08 -23.66
C GLY A 83 -9.41 5.59 -23.54
N LEU A 84 -8.38 4.84 -23.14
CA LEU A 84 -8.45 3.39 -22.96
C LEU A 84 -9.64 3.05 -22.01
N SER A 85 -10.27 1.89 -22.21
CA SER A 85 -11.21 1.29 -21.25
C SER A 85 -10.48 0.63 -20.09
N GLU A 86 -11.11 0.44 -18.93
CA GLU A 86 -10.49 -0.22 -17.77
C GLU A 86 -9.84 -1.57 -18.14
N GLU A 87 -10.54 -2.42 -18.90
CA GLU A 87 -9.99 -3.69 -19.41
C GLU A 87 -8.73 -3.50 -20.27
N GLU A 88 -8.70 -2.48 -21.14
CA GLU A 88 -7.53 -2.18 -21.97
C GLU A 88 -6.35 -1.66 -21.13
N ALA A 89 -6.61 -0.88 -20.08
CA ALA A 89 -5.57 -0.46 -19.14
C ALA A 89 -4.99 -1.66 -18.40
N VAL A 90 -5.83 -2.55 -17.86
CA VAL A 90 -5.36 -3.75 -17.17
C VAL A 90 -4.52 -4.62 -18.08
N ALA A 91 -4.93 -4.79 -19.34
CA ALA A 91 -4.15 -5.53 -20.34
C ALA A 91 -2.79 -4.88 -20.64
N GLU A 92 -2.75 -3.57 -20.81
CA GLU A 92 -1.52 -2.80 -21.07
C GLU A 92 -0.53 -2.88 -19.89
N VAL A 93 -1.02 -2.72 -18.65
CA VAL A 93 -0.21 -2.88 -17.43
C VAL A 93 0.29 -4.32 -17.29
N THR A 94 -0.56 -5.30 -17.58
CA THR A 94 -0.20 -6.73 -17.55
C THR A 94 0.93 -7.04 -18.53
N ASP A 95 0.87 -6.49 -19.74
CA ASP A 95 1.91 -6.72 -20.74
C ASP A 95 3.22 -6.01 -20.39
N SER A 96 3.12 -4.75 -19.96
CA SER A 96 4.26 -3.89 -19.66
C SER A 96 5.04 -4.31 -18.42
N LEU A 97 4.34 -4.70 -17.35
CA LEU A 97 4.93 -5.05 -16.06
C LEU A 97 4.99 -6.56 -15.82
N GLY A 98 4.49 -7.39 -16.74
CA GLY A 98 4.42 -8.84 -16.55
C GLY A 98 5.76 -9.54 -16.38
N ALA A 99 6.86 -8.94 -16.86
CA ALA A 99 8.21 -9.43 -16.59
C ALA A 99 8.65 -9.19 -15.14
N THR A 100 8.12 -8.15 -14.49
CA THR A 100 8.44 -7.77 -13.11
C THR A 100 7.67 -8.62 -12.10
N TYR A 101 6.38 -8.87 -12.36
CA TYR A 101 5.47 -9.57 -11.44
C TYR A 101 5.30 -11.07 -11.72
N GLU A 102 6.12 -11.61 -12.62
CA GLU A 102 6.02 -12.97 -13.21
C GLU A 102 4.64 -13.29 -13.82
N LYS A 103 4.60 -13.64 -15.11
CA LYS A 103 3.39 -14.14 -15.80
C LYS A 103 2.88 -15.51 -15.27
N GLY A 104 3.18 -15.90 -14.03
CA GLY A 104 3.02 -17.27 -13.51
C GLY A 104 2.31 -17.44 -12.16
N THR A 105 2.09 -16.38 -11.37
CA THR A 105 1.44 -16.51 -10.04
C THR A 105 -0.07 -16.74 -10.13
N GLY A 106 -0.70 -16.32 -11.24
CA GLY A 106 -2.16 -16.42 -11.42
C GLY A 106 -2.97 -15.43 -10.58
N GLU A 107 -2.32 -14.59 -9.78
CA GLU A 107 -2.97 -13.54 -8.98
C GLU A 107 -3.18 -12.26 -9.82
N PRO A 108 -4.36 -11.62 -9.73
CA PRO A 108 -4.63 -10.38 -10.45
C PRO A 108 -3.92 -9.20 -9.77
N TRP A 109 -2.67 -8.94 -10.16
CA TRP A 109 -1.85 -7.83 -9.65
C TRP A 109 -2.00 -6.53 -10.47
N ALA A 110 -2.37 -6.64 -11.75
CA ALA A 110 -2.41 -5.49 -12.66
C ALA A 110 -3.60 -4.55 -12.38
N GLU A 111 -4.76 -5.09 -12.01
CA GLU A 111 -5.96 -4.32 -11.69
C GLU A 111 -5.76 -3.37 -10.49
N PRO A 112 -5.20 -3.81 -9.34
CA PRO A 112 -4.79 -2.92 -8.26
C PRO A 112 -3.90 -1.76 -8.69
N ILE A 113 -2.94 -2.01 -9.58
CA ILE A 113 -2.01 -0.98 -10.09
C ILE A 113 -2.76 0.06 -10.90
N VAL A 114 -3.66 -0.38 -11.80
CA VAL A 114 -4.48 0.54 -12.61
C VAL A 114 -5.36 1.40 -11.70
N GLN A 115 -6.04 0.80 -10.73
CA GLN A 115 -6.93 1.51 -9.81
C GLN A 115 -6.17 2.54 -8.97
N ALA A 116 -5.02 2.16 -8.39
CA ALA A 116 -4.19 3.09 -7.62
C ALA A 116 -3.63 4.22 -8.50
N ALA A 117 -3.21 3.93 -9.73
CA ALA A 117 -2.74 4.94 -10.67
C ALA A 117 -3.84 5.95 -11.04
N GLU A 118 -5.04 5.49 -11.36
CA GLU A 118 -6.18 6.36 -11.67
C GLU A 118 -6.62 7.19 -10.46
N GLN A 119 -6.53 6.64 -9.26
CA GLN A 119 -6.92 7.34 -8.05
C GLN A 119 -5.91 8.41 -7.62
N HIS A 120 -4.61 8.18 -7.83
CA HIS A 120 -3.57 9.01 -7.22
C HIS A 120 -2.74 9.81 -8.22
N VAL A 121 -2.46 9.27 -9.41
CA VAL A 121 -1.47 9.84 -10.35
C VAL A 121 -2.12 10.38 -11.61
N CYS A 122 -3.10 9.70 -12.17
CA CYS A 122 -3.67 10.07 -13.47
C CYS A 122 -4.70 11.23 -13.42
N GLN A 123 -4.84 11.90 -12.28
CA GLN A 123 -5.82 12.98 -12.05
C GLN A 123 -5.34 14.35 -12.51
#